data_AF-H2C0J1-F1
#
_entry.id   AF-H2C0J1-F1
#
_cell.length_a   1.000
_cell.length_b   1.000
_cell.length_c   1.000
_cell.angle_alpha   90.00
_cell.angle_beta   90.00
_cell.angle_gamma   90.00
#
_symmetry.space_group_name_H-M   'P 1'
#
loop_
_entity.id
_entity.type
_entity.pdbx_description
1 polymer ?
#
loop_
_entity_poly.entity_id
_entity_poly.type
_entity_poly.pdbx_seq_one_letter_code
_entity_poly.pdbx_strand_id
1 'polypeptide(L)'
;MDSVISLPKETLGIIALLLVLITSTLIFILRPELYLSLYVITFSAVLLFTIYFVKFSSLILRREVLIGILFIVLIAISFIGSLNSFGIKAGYSSEQYVGRYLNPKPNTYPILEYFSTIIRNDDINATPPLLYICPSLIDPINSTFHDIIALLILENRSHYLHNQFLTYLSEGNFQLSIQVGRELIATYNEFAPIFLNTRYNLEYLREYSTVNGYYDVLYKIDKINATVSSYVHDAQTYYELIKDISNYSTYKVQLEIHFPDKIPVRQNITLVGQVYSKIGHNETGKVIIEYLNYTETVPVKEGLFTFELYVPIYVTHLTVRIFYTGSPPYLPNFTKFQVRTDVIVTKFNVSLINRTAPITGSLDIVGSVSGANRTLLIKIFNYSRSYVVAGNFSVRFPLPYNLSNSSYPVNFYVLSQGSYSPANATLYFRPILLSTNVSTTISKYWVIPLPLVVSGTVSGENLSLNGVKVFIFVGNQRFEGTITNGHFRVIIPPKLTTLYGKQIIYIKTDPQYYYYSQTYEGSTLIINPLIYIFIILISSLLLFRAKKNKSDERKSSELIEGKIVRGRVDE
;
A
#
# COMPACT_ATOMS: atom_id res chain seq x y z
N MET A 1 -43.05 -65.02 -1.37
CA MET A 1 -42.12 -65.45 -0.32
C MET A 1 -40.79 -65.75 -0.98
N ASP A 2 -39.78 -64.99 -0.54
CA ASP A 2 -38.34 -65.26 -0.56
C ASP A 2 -37.61 -65.46 -1.89
N SER A 3 -37.41 -64.35 -2.62
CA SER A 3 -36.20 -64.20 -3.45
C SER A 3 -35.05 -63.72 -2.57
N VAL A 4 -34.42 -64.62 -1.82
CA VAL A 4 -33.12 -64.35 -1.22
C VAL A 4 -32.13 -64.25 -2.37
N ILE A 5 -31.69 -63.03 -2.67
CA ILE A 5 -30.57 -62.76 -3.58
C ILE A 5 -29.36 -63.49 -3.01
N SER A 6 -29.04 -64.65 -3.57
CA SER A 6 -27.84 -65.39 -3.21
C SER A 6 -26.64 -64.65 -3.80
N LEU A 7 -26.04 -63.78 -2.99
CA LEU A 7 -24.71 -63.24 -3.28
C LEU A 7 -23.77 -64.43 -3.48
N PRO A 8 -23.00 -64.49 -4.59
CA PRO A 8 -22.02 -65.53 -4.81
C PRO A 8 -21.13 -65.65 -3.56
N LYS A 9 -20.76 -66.87 -3.15
CA LYS A 9 -19.90 -67.12 -1.96
C LYS A 9 -18.61 -66.28 -1.99
N GLU A 10 -18.13 -65.95 -3.19
CA GLU A 10 -16.99 -65.07 -3.46
C GLU A 10 -17.23 -63.60 -3.04
N THR A 11 -18.45 -63.09 -3.22
CA THR A 11 -18.84 -61.71 -2.87
C THR A 11 -19.05 -61.56 -1.36
N LEU A 12 -19.58 -62.60 -0.70
CA LEU A 12 -19.66 -62.70 0.76
C LEU A 12 -18.26 -62.71 1.41
N GLY A 13 -17.30 -63.42 0.80
CA GLY A 13 -15.91 -63.42 1.25
C GLY A 13 -15.26 -62.03 1.18
N ILE A 14 -15.47 -61.29 0.09
CA ILE A 14 -14.96 -59.92 -0.08
C ILE A 14 -15.62 -58.94 0.90
N ILE A 15 -16.93 -59.06 1.12
CA ILE A 15 -17.67 -58.21 2.09
C ILE A 15 -17.20 -58.48 3.53
N ALA A 16 -17.00 -59.74 3.90
CA ALA A 16 -16.46 -60.10 5.21
C ALA A 16 -15.02 -59.58 5.40
N LEU A 17 -14.20 -59.67 4.35
CA LEU A 17 -12.83 -59.14 4.34
C LEU A 17 -12.80 -57.62 4.53
N LEU A 18 -13.69 -56.90 3.84
CA LEU A 18 -13.85 -55.46 3.93
C LEU A 18 -14.39 -55.03 5.29
N LEU A 19 -15.31 -55.78 5.89
CA LEU A 19 -15.78 -55.55 7.26
C LEU A 19 -14.66 -55.70 8.28
N VAL A 20 -13.79 -56.71 8.14
CA VAL A 20 -12.59 -56.89 8.97
C VAL A 20 -11.61 -55.74 8.75
N LEU A 21 -11.41 -55.29 7.51
CA LEU A 21 -10.52 -54.15 7.21
C LEU A 21 -11.09 -52.84 7.80
N ILE A 22 -12.38 -52.58 7.62
CA ILE A 22 -13.07 -51.39 8.15
C ILE A 22 -13.03 -51.38 9.68
N THR A 23 -13.33 -52.51 10.33
CA THR A 23 -13.29 -52.61 11.81
C THR A 23 -11.88 -52.49 12.35
N SER A 24 -10.87 -53.12 11.74
CA SER A 24 -9.47 -52.98 12.16
C SER A 24 -8.93 -51.56 11.91
N THR A 25 -9.35 -50.88 10.86
CA THR A 25 -9.02 -49.46 10.61
C THR A 25 -9.72 -48.54 11.61
N LEU A 26 -10.99 -48.81 11.96
CA LEU A 26 -11.71 -48.08 13.01
C LEU A 26 -11.08 -48.25 14.39
N ILE A 27 -10.63 -49.47 14.73
CA ILE A 27 -9.93 -49.75 15.99
C ILE A 27 -8.59 -49.01 16.04
N PHE A 28 -7.85 -48.97 14.93
CA PHE A 28 -6.60 -48.19 14.82
C PHE A 28 -6.83 -46.67 14.95
N ILE A 29 -7.90 -46.14 14.35
CA ILE A 29 -8.30 -44.73 14.46
C ILE A 29 -8.72 -44.37 15.90
N LEU A 30 -9.37 -45.30 16.61
CA LEU A 30 -9.83 -45.09 17.98
C LEU A 30 -8.72 -45.30 19.03
N ARG A 31 -7.69 -46.11 18.75
CA ARG A 31 -6.55 -46.37 19.65
C ARG A 31 -5.23 -46.56 18.87
N PRO A 32 -4.55 -45.47 18.49
CA PRO A 32 -3.36 -45.51 17.63
C PRO A 32 -2.10 -46.11 18.28
N GLU A 33 -2.11 -46.40 19.58
CA GLU A 33 -0.95 -46.97 20.31
C GLU A 33 -0.80 -48.49 20.16
N LEU A 34 -1.77 -49.17 19.52
CA LEU A 34 -1.74 -50.62 19.31
C LEU A 34 -1.10 -50.98 17.97
N TYR A 35 0.23 -51.13 17.95
CA TYR A 35 1.03 -51.65 16.81
C TYR A 35 0.59 -53.05 16.33
N LEU A 36 -0.10 -53.81 17.18
CA LEU A 36 -0.68 -55.12 16.87
C LEU A 36 -1.66 -55.06 15.69
N SER A 37 -2.39 -53.95 15.54
CA SER A 37 -3.38 -53.74 14.47
C SER A 37 -2.73 -53.73 13.08
N LEU A 38 -1.54 -53.13 12.97
CA LEU A 38 -0.78 -53.00 11.72
C LEU A 38 -0.15 -54.33 11.31
N TYR A 39 0.30 -55.13 12.30
CA TYR A 39 0.76 -56.51 12.12
C TYR A 39 -0.39 -57.43 11.70
N VAL A 40 -1.56 -57.32 12.31
CA VAL A 40 -2.73 -58.14 11.93
C VAL A 40 -3.21 -57.76 10.52
N ILE A 41 -3.23 -56.48 10.14
CA ILE A 41 -3.60 -56.05 8.79
C ILE A 41 -2.58 -56.53 7.75
N THR A 42 -1.28 -56.38 7.98
CA THR A 42 -0.23 -56.82 7.04
C THR A 42 -0.15 -58.34 6.95
N PHE A 43 -0.21 -59.07 8.07
CA PHE A 43 -0.18 -60.52 8.08
C PHE A 43 -1.46 -61.13 7.48
N SER A 44 -2.63 -60.57 7.77
CA SER A 44 -3.89 -61.01 7.15
C SER A 44 -3.91 -60.71 5.66
N ALA A 45 -3.45 -59.52 5.24
CA ALA A 45 -3.36 -59.16 3.83
C ALA A 45 -2.38 -60.08 3.08
N VAL A 46 -1.20 -60.38 3.65
CA VAL A 46 -0.20 -61.28 3.04
C VAL A 46 -0.71 -62.72 2.96
N LEU A 47 -1.30 -63.25 4.04
CA LEU A 47 -1.86 -64.60 4.09
C LEU A 47 -3.01 -64.78 3.10
N LEU A 48 -3.88 -63.76 2.98
CA LEU A 48 -4.97 -63.74 2.02
C LEU A 48 -4.47 -63.56 0.58
N PHE A 49 -3.44 -62.74 0.35
CA PHE A 49 -2.80 -62.62 -0.95
C PHE A 49 -2.19 -63.95 -1.39
N THR A 50 -1.56 -64.71 -0.46
CA THR A 50 -1.03 -66.05 -0.76
C THR A 50 -2.14 -67.07 -1.04
N ILE A 51 -3.22 -67.08 -0.26
CA ILE A 51 -4.36 -67.98 -0.49
C ILE A 51 -5.04 -67.66 -1.84
N TYR A 52 -5.16 -66.38 -2.20
CA TYR A 52 -5.71 -65.96 -3.48
C TYR A 52 -4.76 -66.27 -4.65
N PHE A 53 -3.45 -66.10 -4.46
CA PHE A 53 -2.40 -66.39 -5.44
C PHE A 53 -2.32 -67.89 -5.78
N VAL A 54 -2.42 -68.76 -4.77
CA VAL A 54 -2.39 -70.23 -4.95
C VAL A 54 -3.65 -70.73 -5.65
N LYS A 55 -4.82 -70.10 -5.42
CA LYS A 55 -6.11 -70.58 -5.96
C LYS A 55 -6.45 -70.05 -7.36
N PHE A 56 -5.84 -68.94 -7.78
CA PHE A 56 -6.19 -68.22 -9.02
C PHE A 56 -4.97 -67.86 -9.90
N SER A 57 -3.89 -68.64 -9.83
CA SER A 57 -2.66 -68.41 -10.61
C SER A 57 -2.88 -68.32 -12.14
N SER A 58 -3.91 -68.98 -12.68
CA SER A 58 -4.27 -68.92 -14.11
C SER A 58 -4.93 -67.60 -14.56
N LEU A 59 -5.37 -66.75 -13.63
CA LEU A 59 -6.01 -65.46 -13.92
C LEU A 59 -5.04 -64.26 -13.90
N ILE A 60 -3.85 -64.41 -13.32
CA ILE A 60 -2.87 -63.34 -13.10
C ILE A 60 -2.15 -62.93 -14.41
N LEU A 61 -2.18 -63.76 -15.46
CA LEU A 61 -1.64 -63.44 -16.78
C LEU A 61 -2.52 -62.48 -17.62
N ARG A 62 -3.67 -62.03 -17.10
CA ARG A 62 -4.52 -61.06 -17.81
C ARG A 62 -4.17 -59.61 -17.45
N ARG A 63 -4.02 -58.79 -18.49
CA ARG A 63 -3.52 -57.41 -18.42
C ARG A 63 -4.35 -56.51 -17.49
N GLU A 64 -5.67 -56.72 -17.37
CA GLU A 64 -6.52 -55.88 -16.53
C GLU A 64 -6.39 -56.16 -15.03
N VAL A 65 -6.19 -57.42 -14.64
CA VAL A 65 -5.95 -57.79 -13.22
C VAL A 65 -4.59 -57.29 -12.77
N LEU A 66 -3.60 -57.32 -13.66
CA LEU A 66 -2.28 -56.76 -13.41
C LEU A 66 -2.35 -55.23 -13.23
N ILE A 67 -3.15 -54.51 -14.02
CA ILE A 67 -3.39 -53.06 -13.86
C ILE A 67 -4.10 -52.76 -12.55
N GLY A 68 -5.09 -53.58 -12.14
CA GLY A 68 -5.76 -53.42 -10.84
C GLY A 68 -4.83 -53.62 -9.65
N ILE A 69 -3.96 -54.65 -9.70
CA ILE A 69 -2.91 -54.88 -8.70
C ILE A 69 -1.90 -53.73 -8.72
N LEU A 70 -1.47 -53.26 -9.89
CA LEU A 70 -0.55 -52.12 -10.02
C LEU A 70 -1.15 -50.83 -9.45
N PHE A 71 -2.46 -50.62 -9.61
CA PHE A 71 -3.17 -49.46 -9.07
C PHE A 71 -3.31 -49.52 -7.54
N ILE A 72 -3.59 -50.70 -6.98
CA ILE A 72 -3.60 -50.92 -5.52
C ILE A 72 -2.20 -50.75 -4.94
N VAL A 73 -1.16 -51.25 -5.63
CA VAL A 73 0.24 -51.07 -5.26
C VAL A 73 0.66 -49.59 -5.36
N LEU A 74 0.25 -48.86 -6.40
CA LEU A 74 0.50 -47.41 -6.53
C LEU A 74 -0.22 -46.58 -5.47
N ILE A 75 -1.44 -46.96 -5.07
CA ILE A 75 -2.17 -46.34 -3.96
C ILE A 75 -1.48 -46.66 -2.63
N ALA A 76 -1.05 -47.90 -2.41
CA ALA A 76 -0.30 -48.29 -1.22
C ALA A 76 1.07 -47.59 -1.14
N ILE A 77 1.78 -47.45 -2.27
CA ILE A 77 3.04 -46.70 -2.37
C ILE A 77 2.80 -45.20 -2.18
N SER A 78 1.71 -44.62 -2.69
CA SER A 78 1.35 -43.22 -2.40
C SER A 78 0.98 -43.01 -0.93
N PHE A 79 0.30 -43.97 -0.31
CA PHE A 79 -0.06 -43.93 1.11
C PHE A 79 1.19 -44.08 1.99
N ILE A 80 2.11 -44.99 1.67
CA ILE A 80 3.41 -45.17 2.34
C ILE A 80 4.34 -43.98 2.07
N GLY A 81 4.34 -43.41 0.86
CA GLY A 81 5.07 -42.19 0.52
C GLY A 81 4.56 -40.98 1.29
N SER A 82 3.26 -40.90 1.56
CA SER A 82 2.64 -39.88 2.41
C SER A 82 2.91 -40.09 3.91
N LEU A 83 3.28 -41.31 4.32
CA LEU A 83 3.73 -41.63 5.68
C LEU A 83 5.25 -41.43 5.86
N ASN A 84 6.06 -41.63 4.81
CA ASN A 84 7.49 -41.33 4.87
C ASN A 84 7.79 -39.82 4.84
N SER A 85 6.87 -38.98 4.34
CA SER A 85 6.95 -37.53 4.55
C SER A 85 6.65 -37.09 5.99
N PHE A 86 6.22 -38.00 6.88
CA PHE A 86 6.17 -37.79 8.34
C PHE A 86 7.49 -38.12 9.06
N GLY A 87 8.50 -38.68 8.36
CA GLY A 87 9.80 -39.04 8.93
C GLY A 87 10.84 -37.91 8.93
N ILE A 88 10.64 -36.82 8.19
CA ILE A 88 11.53 -35.65 8.23
C ILE A 88 11.04 -34.72 9.35
N LYS A 89 11.35 -35.10 10.59
CA LYS A 89 11.31 -34.17 11.72
C LYS A 89 12.50 -33.22 11.61
N ALA A 90 12.19 -31.93 11.68
CA ALA A 90 12.93 -30.92 12.42
C ALA A 90 14.46 -30.91 12.24
N GLY A 91 14.92 -30.06 11.32
CA GLY A 91 16.35 -29.79 11.22
C GLY A 91 16.75 -28.91 10.03
N TYR A 92 15.94 -27.94 9.64
CA TYR A 92 16.43 -26.85 8.79
C TYR A 92 15.97 -25.53 9.39
N SER A 93 16.92 -24.94 10.11
CA SER A 93 16.96 -23.54 10.48
C SER A 93 16.70 -22.67 9.27
N SER A 94 16.04 -21.55 9.54
CA SER A 94 15.80 -20.40 8.68
C SER A 94 17.09 -19.65 8.26
N GLU A 95 18.20 -20.34 7.96
CA GLU A 95 19.51 -19.68 7.75
C GLU A 95 20.28 -20.07 6.47
N GLN A 96 19.67 -20.77 5.50
CA GLN A 96 20.36 -21.12 4.23
C GLN A 96 19.69 -20.58 2.96
N TYR A 97 19.10 -19.38 3.04
CA TYR A 97 18.87 -18.51 1.88
C TYR A 97 19.82 -17.31 1.85
N VAL A 98 21.05 -17.51 2.33
CA VAL A 98 22.16 -16.59 2.07
C VAL A 98 23.03 -17.19 0.97
N GLY A 99 23.19 -16.46 -0.14
CA GLY A 99 24.32 -16.67 -1.04
C GLY A 99 24.03 -17.31 -2.40
N ARG A 100 22.97 -16.92 -3.11
CA ARG A 100 23.12 -16.71 -4.56
C ARG A 100 23.37 -15.22 -4.75
N TYR A 101 24.56 -14.88 -5.23
CA TYR A 101 25.00 -13.53 -5.56
C TYR A 101 24.01 -12.84 -6.52
N LEU A 102 22.96 -12.24 -5.96
CA LEU A 102 22.53 -10.92 -6.39
C LEU A 102 23.65 -10.00 -5.94
N ASN A 103 24.39 -9.38 -6.87
CA ASN A 103 25.13 -8.17 -6.52
C ASN A 103 24.13 -7.28 -5.76
N PRO A 104 24.36 -6.94 -4.47
CA PRO A 104 23.48 -6.00 -3.81
C PRO A 104 23.51 -4.75 -4.67
N LYS A 105 22.35 -4.34 -5.19
CA LYS A 105 22.24 -3.07 -5.90
C LYS A 105 22.91 -2.02 -5.00
N PRO A 106 23.96 -1.32 -5.47
CA PRO A 106 24.66 -0.35 -4.65
C PRO A 106 23.64 0.63 -4.09
N ASN A 107 23.59 0.78 -2.77
CA ASN A 107 22.64 1.65 -2.10
C ASN A 107 23.04 3.12 -2.37
N THR A 108 22.36 3.79 -3.29
CA THR A 108 22.64 5.21 -3.60
C THR A 108 21.97 6.19 -2.63
N TYR A 109 21.25 5.69 -1.61
CA TYR A 109 20.56 6.54 -0.63
C TYR A 109 21.47 7.60 0.04
N PRO A 110 22.68 7.28 0.54
CA PRO A 110 23.54 8.28 1.17
C PRO A 110 23.95 9.43 0.23
N ILE A 111 24.07 9.15 -1.07
CA ILE A 111 24.42 10.13 -2.10
C ILE A 111 23.24 11.07 -2.35
N LEU A 112 22.03 10.52 -2.44
CA LEU A 112 20.83 11.32 -2.62
C LEU A 112 20.53 12.19 -1.39
N GLU A 113 20.78 11.68 -0.19
CA GLU A 113 20.71 12.47 1.05
C GLU A 113 21.77 13.59 1.07
N TYR A 114 22.98 13.30 0.56
CA TYR A 114 24.03 14.30 0.39
C TYR A 114 23.63 15.41 -0.59
N PHE A 115 23.14 15.05 -1.79
CA PHE A 115 22.61 16.00 -2.77
C PHE A 115 21.44 16.82 -2.21
N SER A 116 20.51 16.15 -1.52
CA SER A 116 19.38 16.79 -0.84
C SER A 116 19.85 17.82 0.19
N THR A 117 20.96 17.55 0.88
CA THR A 117 21.56 18.46 1.87
C THR A 117 22.26 19.64 1.21
N ILE A 118 23.04 19.42 0.14
CA ILE A 118 23.67 20.49 -0.65
C ILE A 118 22.61 21.48 -1.13
N ILE A 119 21.55 20.98 -1.78
CA ILE A 119 20.48 21.82 -2.32
C ILE A 119 19.70 22.53 -1.20
N ARG A 120 19.50 21.88 -0.05
CA ARG A 120 18.80 22.51 1.08
C ARG A 120 19.59 23.66 1.68
N ASN A 121 20.92 23.58 1.65
CA ASN A 121 21.81 24.51 2.32
C ASN A 121 22.42 25.54 1.35
N ASP A 122 22.09 25.50 0.06
CA ASP A 122 22.75 26.27 -1.01
C ASP A 122 24.29 26.18 -0.95
N ASP A 123 24.81 24.99 -0.65
CA ASP A 123 26.25 24.79 -0.42
C ASP A 123 27.04 24.65 -1.73
N ILE A 124 27.28 25.79 -2.39
CA ILE A 124 28.05 25.87 -3.64
C ILE A 124 29.53 25.46 -3.50
N ASN A 125 30.04 25.35 -2.26
CA ASN A 125 31.43 24.98 -1.97
C ASN A 125 31.55 23.52 -1.50
N ALA A 126 30.48 22.73 -1.62
CA ALA A 126 30.50 21.32 -1.29
C ALA A 126 31.61 20.59 -2.06
N THR A 127 32.16 19.53 -1.46
CA THR A 127 33.16 18.67 -2.10
C THR A 127 32.49 17.44 -2.72
N PRO A 128 33.04 16.86 -3.81
CA PRO A 128 32.50 15.63 -4.37
C PRO A 128 32.37 14.53 -3.30
N PRO A 129 31.28 13.74 -3.32
CA PRO A 129 31.09 12.68 -2.33
C PRO A 129 32.18 11.60 -2.46
N LEU A 130 32.97 11.41 -1.40
CA LEU A 130 33.96 10.33 -1.31
C LEU A 130 33.28 9.03 -0.88
N LEU A 131 32.86 8.20 -1.83
CA LEU A 131 32.22 6.92 -1.54
C LEU A 131 32.77 5.79 -2.42
N TYR A 132 33.02 4.62 -1.81
CA TYR A 132 33.33 3.38 -2.52
C TYR A 132 32.06 2.85 -3.19
N ILE A 133 31.87 3.21 -4.47
CA ILE A 133 30.68 2.86 -5.26
C ILE A 133 31.12 2.05 -6.48
N CYS A 134 30.18 1.29 -7.06
CA CYS A 134 30.36 0.59 -8.32
C CYS A 134 30.95 1.54 -9.41
N PRO A 135 32.01 1.14 -10.14
CA PRO A 135 32.67 1.98 -11.13
C PRO A 135 31.74 2.58 -12.20
N SER A 136 30.67 1.87 -12.57
CA SER A 136 29.69 2.32 -13.57
C SER A 136 28.82 3.50 -13.10
N LEU A 137 28.81 3.81 -11.80
CA LEU A 137 28.04 4.93 -11.24
C LEU A 137 28.90 6.17 -10.95
N ILE A 138 30.23 6.05 -11.03
CA ILE A 138 31.15 7.16 -10.70
C ILE A 138 30.89 8.36 -11.60
N ASP A 139 30.84 8.16 -12.92
CA ASP A 139 30.64 9.26 -13.87
C ASP A 139 29.26 9.90 -13.73
N PRO A 140 28.13 9.15 -13.66
CA PRO A 140 26.82 9.73 -13.39
C PRO A 140 26.75 10.50 -12.07
N ILE A 141 27.37 10.00 -11.00
CA ILE A 141 27.37 10.67 -9.69
C ILE A 141 28.18 11.96 -9.72
N ASN A 142 29.39 11.93 -10.26
CA ASN A 142 30.23 13.10 -10.37
C ASN A 142 29.61 14.15 -11.30
N SER A 143 29.05 13.72 -12.44
CA SER A 143 28.30 14.62 -13.33
C SER A 143 27.12 15.24 -12.60
N THR A 144 26.29 14.44 -11.92
CA THR A 144 25.14 14.95 -11.16
C THR A 144 25.57 15.95 -10.08
N PHE A 145 26.67 15.66 -9.37
CA PHE A 145 27.22 16.54 -8.35
C PHE A 145 27.63 17.89 -8.96
N HIS A 146 28.44 17.89 -10.03
CA HIS A 146 28.89 19.11 -10.68
C HIS A 146 27.73 19.89 -11.29
N ASP A 147 26.75 19.20 -11.88
CA ASP A 147 25.57 19.83 -12.44
C ASP A 147 24.72 20.48 -11.33
N ILE A 148 24.52 19.84 -10.18
CA ILE A 148 23.81 20.44 -9.04
C ILE A 148 24.49 21.73 -8.57
N ILE A 149 25.82 21.73 -8.45
CA ILE A 149 26.56 22.95 -8.07
C ILE A 149 26.40 24.04 -9.11
N ALA A 150 26.49 23.70 -10.40
CA ALA A 150 26.29 24.64 -11.49
C ALA A 150 24.85 25.21 -11.49
N LEU A 151 23.83 24.39 -11.22
CA LEU A 151 22.44 24.82 -11.09
C LEU A 151 22.27 25.84 -9.96
N LEU A 152 22.86 25.61 -8.78
CA LEU A 152 22.79 26.55 -7.65
C LEU A 152 23.49 27.88 -7.95
N ILE A 153 24.64 27.85 -8.63
CA ILE A 153 25.35 29.07 -9.07
C ILE A 153 24.49 29.87 -10.05
N LEU A 154 23.93 29.18 -11.05
CA LEU A 154 23.10 29.82 -12.07
C LEU A 154 21.76 30.32 -11.50
N GLU A 155 21.14 29.60 -10.56
CA GLU A 155 19.96 30.07 -9.84
C GLU A 155 20.24 31.39 -9.10
N ASN A 156 21.35 31.44 -8.35
CA ASN A 156 21.77 32.64 -7.63
C ASN A 156 22.04 33.82 -8.58
N ARG A 157 22.71 33.57 -9.70
CA ARG A 157 22.94 34.58 -10.74
C ARG A 157 21.63 35.05 -11.37
N SER A 158 20.72 34.14 -11.71
CA SER A 158 19.41 34.47 -12.26
C SER A 158 18.58 35.29 -11.29
N HIS A 159 18.60 34.97 -9.99
CA HIS A 159 17.93 35.77 -8.96
C HIS A 159 18.50 37.20 -8.89
N TYR A 160 19.83 37.34 -8.89
CA TYR A 160 20.49 38.64 -8.89
C TYR A 160 20.13 39.48 -10.12
N LEU A 161 20.25 38.90 -11.32
CA LEU A 161 19.93 39.58 -12.59
C LEU A 161 18.45 39.95 -12.66
N HIS A 162 17.54 39.08 -12.21
CA HIS A 162 16.12 39.39 -12.15
C HIS A 162 15.80 40.57 -11.22
N ASN A 163 16.45 40.64 -10.04
CA ASN A 163 16.28 41.78 -9.13
C ASN A 163 16.81 43.08 -9.75
N GLN A 164 17.97 43.05 -10.41
CA GLN A 164 18.51 44.21 -11.13
C GLN A 164 17.60 44.64 -12.28
N PHE A 165 17.09 43.68 -13.05
CA PHE A 165 16.14 43.92 -14.15
C PHE A 165 14.93 44.72 -13.68
N LEU A 166 14.28 44.27 -12.60
CA LEU A 166 13.12 44.93 -12.01
C LEU A 166 13.46 46.28 -11.38
N THR A 167 14.65 46.40 -10.77
CA THR A 167 15.11 47.67 -10.18
C THR A 167 15.26 48.73 -11.25
N TYR A 168 15.99 48.44 -12.33
CA TYR A 168 16.14 49.38 -13.44
C TYR A 168 14.82 49.69 -14.14
N LEU A 169 13.91 48.71 -14.23
CA LEU A 169 12.57 48.92 -14.77
C LEU A 169 11.79 49.93 -13.91
N SER A 170 11.88 49.82 -12.58
CA SER A 170 11.22 50.74 -11.64
C SER A 170 11.80 52.16 -11.63
N GLU A 171 13.10 52.30 -11.86
CA GLU A 171 13.80 53.60 -11.95
C GLU A 171 13.58 54.31 -13.30
N GLY A 172 12.97 53.60 -14.26
CA GLY A 172 12.77 54.04 -15.63
C GLY A 172 14.05 54.04 -16.47
N ASN A 173 15.03 53.19 -16.13
CA ASN A 173 16.25 52.97 -16.90
C ASN A 173 16.10 51.75 -17.84
N PHE A 174 15.28 51.94 -18.89
CA PHE A 174 14.90 50.84 -19.78
C PHE A 174 16.06 50.25 -20.56
N GLN A 175 17.10 51.02 -20.88
CA GLN A 175 18.27 50.50 -21.60
C GLN A 175 19.04 49.48 -20.76
N LEU A 176 19.33 49.81 -19.49
CA LEU A 176 19.98 48.86 -18.58
C LEU A 176 19.05 47.68 -18.25
N SER A 177 17.75 47.93 -18.07
CA SER A 177 16.77 46.86 -17.86
C SER A 177 16.78 45.87 -19.05
N ILE A 178 16.73 46.35 -20.28
CA ILE A 178 16.83 45.52 -21.50
C ILE A 178 18.15 44.74 -21.52
N GLN A 179 19.28 45.37 -21.22
CA GLN A 179 20.59 44.72 -21.20
C GLN A 179 20.63 43.56 -20.18
N VAL A 180 20.18 43.80 -18.94
CA VAL A 180 20.14 42.79 -17.88
C VAL A 180 19.15 41.67 -18.22
N GLY A 181 18.00 42.02 -18.83
CA GLY A 181 17.03 41.02 -19.29
C GLY A 181 17.61 40.07 -20.34
N ARG A 182 18.43 40.58 -21.27
CA ARG A 182 19.17 39.74 -22.23
C ARG A 182 20.19 38.85 -21.54
N GLU A 183 20.91 39.37 -20.55
CA GLU A 183 21.88 38.57 -19.77
C GLU A 183 21.19 37.45 -18.97
N LEU A 184 20.01 37.73 -18.40
CA LEU A 184 19.21 36.73 -17.71
C LEU A 184 18.74 35.61 -18.66
N ILE A 185 18.28 35.97 -19.88
CA ILE A 185 17.92 34.99 -20.91
C ILE A 185 19.15 34.15 -21.33
N ALA A 186 20.32 34.77 -21.47
CA ALA A 186 21.56 34.05 -21.77
C ALA A 186 21.94 33.07 -20.64
N THR A 187 21.84 33.50 -19.38
CA THR A 187 22.05 32.66 -18.20
C THR A 187 21.09 31.46 -18.18
N TYR A 188 19.84 31.64 -18.61
CA TYR A 188 18.89 30.53 -18.72
C TYR A 188 19.23 29.53 -19.83
N ASN A 189 19.77 30.02 -20.96
CA ASN A 189 20.24 29.14 -22.04
C ASN A 189 21.43 28.28 -21.60
N GLU A 190 22.24 28.73 -20.63
CA GLU A 190 23.26 27.92 -19.96
C GLU A 190 22.65 26.95 -18.93
N PHE A 191 21.64 27.39 -18.19
CA PHE A 191 20.96 26.61 -17.15
C PHE A 191 20.16 25.41 -17.70
N ALA A 192 19.37 25.61 -18.75
CA ALA A 192 18.41 24.61 -19.23
C ALA A 192 19.06 23.26 -19.65
N PRO A 193 20.20 23.24 -20.39
CA PRO A 193 20.90 22.00 -20.70
C PRO A 193 21.41 21.27 -19.45
N ILE A 194 21.92 22.00 -18.46
CA ILE A 194 22.45 21.43 -17.20
C ILE A 194 21.30 20.80 -16.40
N PHE A 195 20.15 21.47 -16.32
CA PHE A 195 18.96 20.94 -15.66
C PHE A 195 18.50 19.62 -16.31
N LEU A 196 18.43 19.59 -17.65
CA LEU A 196 18.05 18.38 -18.38
C LEU A 196 19.05 17.24 -18.16
N ASN A 197 20.35 17.53 -18.16
CA ASN A 197 21.40 16.54 -17.88
C ASN A 197 21.32 16.01 -16.45
N THR A 198 21.10 16.89 -15.47
CA THR A 198 20.93 16.52 -14.05
C THR A 198 19.76 15.56 -13.89
N ARG A 199 18.61 15.88 -14.51
CA ARG A 199 17.41 15.05 -14.45
C ARG A 199 17.62 13.70 -15.11
N TYR A 200 18.31 13.66 -16.25
CA TYR A 200 18.69 12.42 -16.92
C TYR A 200 19.57 11.53 -16.03
N ASN A 201 20.61 12.09 -15.43
CA ASN A 201 21.50 11.35 -14.53
C ASN A 201 20.79 10.88 -13.25
N LEU A 202 19.89 11.67 -12.69
CA LEU A 202 19.07 11.25 -11.55
C LEU A 202 18.12 10.10 -11.88
N GLU A 203 17.53 10.08 -13.09
CA GLU A 203 16.73 8.95 -13.55
C GLU A 203 17.57 7.68 -13.67
N TYR A 204 18.81 7.80 -14.14
CA TYR A 204 19.75 6.67 -14.16
C TYR A 204 20.07 6.17 -12.73
N LEU A 205 20.27 7.08 -11.77
CA LEU A 205 20.52 6.75 -10.36
C LEU A 205 19.29 6.17 -9.63
N ARG A 206 18.08 6.43 -10.15
CA ARG A 206 16.81 5.95 -9.58
C ARG A 206 16.79 4.43 -9.45
N GLU A 207 17.29 3.71 -10.46
CA GLU A 207 17.28 2.24 -10.51
C GLU A 207 18.06 1.56 -9.36
N TYR A 208 18.91 2.35 -8.68
CA TYR A 208 19.81 1.95 -7.60
C TYR A 208 19.43 2.56 -6.24
N SER A 209 18.31 3.30 -6.17
CA SER A 209 17.90 4.07 -4.99
C SER A 209 16.65 3.54 -4.29
N THR A 210 16.46 3.95 -3.04
CA THR A 210 15.14 3.84 -2.39
C THR A 210 14.23 4.95 -2.92
N VAL A 211 12.96 4.61 -3.13
CA VAL A 211 11.93 5.47 -3.75
C VAL A 211 11.90 6.89 -3.15
N ASN A 212 12.06 7.02 -1.82
CA ASN A 212 11.90 8.30 -1.13
C ASN A 212 13.04 9.29 -1.35
N GLY A 213 14.30 8.86 -1.36
CA GLY A 213 15.46 9.76 -1.49
C GLY A 213 15.55 10.40 -2.87
N TYR A 214 15.22 9.64 -3.91
CA TYR A 214 15.19 10.13 -5.30
C TYR A 214 14.12 11.21 -5.48
N TYR A 215 12.89 10.99 -4.98
CA TYR A 215 11.81 11.97 -5.15
C TYR A 215 12.06 13.28 -4.40
N ASP A 216 12.75 13.26 -3.27
CA ASP A 216 13.12 14.50 -2.55
C ASP A 216 14.10 15.35 -3.36
N VAL A 217 15.17 14.75 -3.91
CA VAL A 217 16.15 15.47 -4.73
C VAL A 217 15.51 15.99 -6.02
N LEU A 218 14.72 15.15 -6.71
CA LEU A 218 14.02 15.54 -7.93
C LEU A 218 13.08 16.73 -7.68
N TYR A 219 12.28 16.66 -6.61
CA TYR A 219 11.37 17.75 -6.24
C TYR A 219 12.11 19.08 -6.04
N LYS A 220 13.27 19.05 -5.38
CA LYS A 220 14.07 20.26 -5.15
C LYS A 220 14.64 20.84 -6.45
N ILE A 221 15.15 20.00 -7.35
CA ILE A 221 15.70 20.44 -8.63
C ILE A 221 14.59 20.99 -9.54
N ASP A 222 13.43 20.33 -9.58
CA ASP A 222 12.27 20.84 -10.31
C ASP A 222 11.80 22.20 -9.76
N LYS A 223 11.92 22.43 -8.44
CA LYS A 223 11.63 23.72 -7.81
C LYS A 223 12.64 24.81 -8.23
N ILE A 224 13.93 24.50 -8.32
CA ILE A 224 14.95 25.42 -8.84
C ILE A 224 14.59 25.83 -10.28
N ASN A 225 14.31 24.84 -11.15
CA ASN A 225 13.92 25.12 -12.52
C ASN A 225 12.66 25.98 -12.61
N ALA A 226 11.61 25.66 -11.84
CA ALA A 226 10.40 26.48 -11.79
C ALA A 226 10.68 27.94 -11.40
N THR A 227 11.62 28.15 -10.46
CA THR A 227 12.02 29.47 -9.98
C THR A 227 12.78 30.25 -11.06
N VAL A 228 13.80 29.65 -11.67
CA VAL A 228 14.59 30.29 -12.73
C VAL A 228 13.74 30.56 -13.97
N SER A 229 12.92 29.60 -14.41
CA SER A 229 11.98 29.80 -15.53
C SER A 229 11.01 30.95 -15.27
N SER A 230 10.54 31.13 -14.03
CA SER A 230 9.69 32.27 -13.67
C SER A 230 10.42 33.60 -13.83
N TYR A 231 11.67 33.71 -13.39
CA TYR A 231 12.45 34.95 -13.54
C TYR A 231 12.64 35.34 -15.01
N VAL A 232 12.91 34.35 -15.86
CA VAL A 232 13.12 34.54 -17.30
C VAL A 232 11.81 34.89 -18.00
N HIS A 233 10.71 34.24 -17.62
CA HIS A 233 9.38 34.54 -18.14
C HIS A 233 8.96 35.98 -17.83
N ASP A 234 9.17 36.45 -16.60
CA ASP A 234 8.93 37.84 -16.21
C ASP A 234 9.76 38.78 -17.09
N ALA A 235 11.08 38.55 -17.22
CA ALA A 235 11.96 39.40 -18.00
C ALA A 235 11.61 39.42 -19.49
N GLN A 236 11.26 38.28 -20.09
CA GLN A 236 10.81 38.19 -21.48
C GLN A 236 9.51 38.97 -21.70
N THR A 237 8.52 38.79 -20.81
CA THR A 237 7.23 39.49 -20.89
C THR A 237 7.43 41.00 -20.89
N TYR A 238 8.21 41.53 -19.94
CA TYR A 238 8.47 42.96 -19.84
C TYR A 238 9.37 43.47 -20.97
N TYR A 239 10.39 42.72 -21.36
CA TYR A 239 11.28 43.07 -22.48
C TYR A 239 10.49 43.27 -23.78
N GLU A 240 9.62 42.32 -24.13
CA GLU A 240 8.80 42.38 -25.35
C GLU A 240 7.88 43.60 -25.36
N LEU A 241 7.42 44.06 -24.18
CA LEU A 241 6.58 45.23 -24.05
C LEU A 241 7.34 46.56 -24.18
N ILE A 242 8.61 46.63 -23.74
CA ILE A 242 9.36 47.88 -23.69
C ILE A 242 10.33 48.10 -24.85
N LYS A 243 10.72 47.05 -25.58
CA LYS A 243 11.81 47.10 -26.58
C LYS A 243 11.61 48.12 -27.70
N ASP A 244 10.36 48.44 -28.04
CA ASP A 244 10.01 49.35 -29.14
C ASP A 244 9.57 50.75 -28.67
N ILE A 245 9.25 50.91 -27.38
CA ILE A 245 8.66 52.14 -26.81
C ILE A 245 9.72 53.20 -26.47
N SER A 246 10.97 52.76 -26.24
CA SER A 246 12.07 53.64 -25.83
C SER A 246 12.46 54.69 -26.87
N ASN A 247 12.06 54.55 -28.13
CA ASN A 247 12.54 55.42 -29.22
C ASN A 247 11.71 56.70 -29.39
N TYR A 248 10.51 56.78 -28.81
CA TYR A 248 9.55 57.87 -29.04
C TYR A 248 8.92 58.45 -27.76
N SER A 249 9.35 57.97 -26.60
CA SER A 249 8.79 58.34 -25.30
C SER A 249 9.85 59.03 -24.45
N THR A 250 9.50 60.16 -23.83
CA THR A 250 10.44 61.01 -23.08
C THR A 250 9.97 61.32 -21.66
N TYR A 251 8.67 61.27 -21.40
CA TYR A 251 8.12 61.67 -20.12
C TYR A 251 7.99 60.50 -19.16
N LYS A 252 8.66 60.59 -18.01
CA LYS A 252 8.47 59.64 -16.91
C LYS A 252 7.09 59.82 -16.30
N VAL A 253 6.45 58.70 -15.97
CA VAL A 253 5.18 58.65 -15.25
C VAL A 253 5.39 58.06 -13.86
N GLN A 254 4.44 58.28 -12.96
CA GLN A 254 4.33 57.64 -11.66
C GLN A 254 3.00 56.86 -11.58
N LEU A 255 3.03 55.74 -10.86
CA LEU A 255 1.87 54.91 -10.58
C LEU A 255 1.48 55.04 -9.12
N GLU A 256 0.21 55.34 -8.88
CA GLU A 256 -0.34 55.48 -7.55
C GLU A 256 -1.64 54.68 -7.42
N ILE A 257 -1.77 53.97 -6.30
CA ILE A 257 -2.98 53.23 -5.95
C ILE A 257 -3.25 53.44 -4.49
N HIS A 258 -4.49 53.80 -4.19
CA HIS A 258 -4.99 53.88 -2.83
C HIS A 258 -5.53 52.52 -2.42
N PHE A 259 -4.74 51.77 -1.66
CA PHE A 259 -5.18 50.53 -1.03
C PHE A 259 -5.90 50.84 0.29
N PRO A 260 -6.93 50.05 0.66
CA PRO A 260 -7.46 50.09 2.01
C PRO A 260 -6.40 49.63 3.03
N ASP A 261 -6.54 50.02 4.30
CA ASP A 261 -5.62 49.64 5.39
C ASP A 261 -5.38 48.13 5.47
N LYS A 262 -6.41 47.34 5.14
CA LYS A 262 -6.35 45.88 5.03
C LYS A 262 -7.22 45.38 3.88
N ILE A 263 -6.66 44.50 3.06
CA ILE A 263 -7.40 43.79 2.00
C ILE A 263 -8.15 42.59 2.60
N PRO A 264 -9.48 42.47 2.44
CA PRO A 264 -10.21 41.30 2.92
C PRO A 264 -9.85 40.05 2.11
N VAL A 265 -9.78 38.91 2.80
CA VAL A 265 -9.51 37.61 2.16
C VAL A 265 -10.82 36.98 1.70
N ARG A 266 -10.80 36.34 0.52
CA ARG A 266 -11.96 35.71 -0.14
C ARG A 266 -13.12 36.67 -0.41
N GLN A 267 -12.79 37.93 -0.70
CA GLN A 267 -13.73 38.95 -1.14
C GLN A 267 -13.10 39.73 -2.29
N ASN A 268 -13.91 40.17 -3.24
CA ASN A 268 -13.46 41.06 -4.31
C ASN A 268 -13.47 42.49 -3.78
N ILE A 269 -12.39 43.23 -4.05
CA ILE A 269 -12.36 44.68 -3.86
C ILE A 269 -12.05 45.35 -5.19
N THR A 270 -12.76 46.44 -5.49
CA THR A 270 -12.47 47.28 -6.65
C THR A 270 -11.46 48.34 -6.23
N LEU A 271 -10.33 48.39 -6.93
CA LEU A 271 -9.28 49.37 -6.69
C LEU A 271 -9.18 50.33 -7.87
N VAL A 272 -8.99 51.61 -7.57
CA VAL A 272 -8.74 52.66 -8.56
C VAL A 272 -7.28 53.06 -8.47
N GLY A 273 -6.61 53.02 -9.61
CA GLY A 273 -5.23 53.47 -9.76
C GLY A 273 -5.13 54.66 -10.70
N GLN A 274 -4.05 55.40 -10.53
CA GLN A 274 -3.71 56.56 -11.34
C GLN A 274 -2.28 56.43 -11.89
N VAL A 275 -2.15 56.77 -13.17
CA VAL A 275 -0.91 57.07 -13.87
C VAL A 275 -0.86 58.58 -14.02
N TYR A 276 0.23 59.22 -13.62
CA TYR A 276 0.40 60.65 -13.82
C TYR A 276 1.82 61.03 -14.19
N SER A 277 1.95 62.12 -14.94
CA SER A 277 3.23 62.71 -15.31
C SER A 277 3.29 64.18 -14.89
N LYS A 278 4.48 64.76 -14.95
CA LYS A 278 4.67 66.20 -14.68
C LYS A 278 4.03 67.11 -15.75
N ILE A 279 3.64 66.57 -16.90
CA ILE A 279 3.11 67.34 -18.04
C ILE A 279 1.58 67.26 -18.18
N GLY A 280 0.89 66.48 -17.33
CA GLY A 280 -0.57 66.41 -17.31
C GLY A 280 -1.11 65.05 -16.85
N HIS A 281 -2.42 64.86 -16.99
CA HIS A 281 -3.16 63.63 -16.64
C HIS A 281 -3.83 62.98 -17.86
N ASN A 282 -3.30 63.19 -19.07
CA ASN A 282 -3.89 62.67 -20.31
C ASN A 282 -3.21 61.36 -20.75
N GLU A 283 -2.67 60.58 -19.80
CA GLU A 283 -2.04 59.29 -20.08
C GLU A 283 -3.08 58.29 -20.57
N THR A 284 -2.74 57.57 -21.63
CA THR A 284 -3.55 56.48 -22.17
C THR A 284 -2.67 55.24 -22.27
N GLY A 285 -3.25 54.06 -22.36
CA GLY A 285 -2.46 52.84 -22.55
C GLY A 285 -3.07 51.67 -21.81
N LYS A 286 -2.20 50.78 -21.31
CA LYS A 286 -2.63 49.61 -20.56
C LYS A 286 -1.78 49.46 -19.30
N VAL A 287 -2.40 48.92 -18.27
CA VAL A 287 -1.74 48.49 -17.06
C VAL A 287 -1.91 46.99 -16.92
N ILE A 288 -0.82 46.30 -16.68
CA ILE A 288 -0.78 44.89 -16.32
C ILE A 288 -0.66 44.83 -14.80
N ILE A 289 -1.64 44.24 -14.13
CA ILE A 289 -1.64 44.00 -12.70
C ILE A 289 -1.36 42.52 -12.46
N GLU A 290 -0.37 42.24 -11.62
CA GLU A 290 0.03 40.89 -11.22
C GLU A 290 -0.01 40.76 -9.70
N TYR A 291 -0.72 39.76 -9.20
CA TYR A 291 -0.71 39.40 -7.79
C TYR A 291 -1.00 37.91 -7.61
N LEU A 292 -0.28 37.25 -6.70
CA LEU A 292 -0.31 35.79 -6.57
C LEU A 292 -0.03 35.13 -7.93
N ASN A 293 -1.01 34.40 -8.49
CA ASN A 293 -0.96 33.79 -9.82
C ASN A 293 -2.01 34.41 -10.77
N TYR A 294 -2.53 35.60 -10.43
CA TYR A 294 -3.47 36.34 -11.27
C TYR A 294 -2.72 37.42 -12.04
N THR A 295 -3.04 37.51 -13.33
CA THR A 295 -2.58 38.57 -14.22
C THR A 295 -3.81 39.17 -14.90
N GLU A 296 -4.01 40.47 -14.73
CA GLU A 296 -5.09 41.23 -15.35
C GLU A 296 -4.51 42.36 -16.20
N THR A 297 -5.09 42.62 -17.37
CA THR A 297 -4.69 43.77 -18.20
C THR A 297 -5.89 44.69 -18.36
N VAL A 298 -5.74 45.93 -17.88
CA VAL A 298 -6.80 46.94 -17.91
C VAL A 298 -6.38 48.16 -18.72
N PRO A 299 -7.30 48.84 -19.42
CA PRO A 299 -7.00 50.07 -20.12
C PRO A 299 -6.83 51.24 -19.15
N VAL A 300 -5.93 52.17 -19.48
CA VAL A 300 -5.80 53.48 -18.84
C VAL A 300 -6.53 54.51 -19.69
N LYS A 301 -7.43 55.28 -19.07
CA LYS A 301 -8.16 56.38 -19.70
C LYS A 301 -7.96 57.63 -18.87
N GLU A 302 -7.39 58.67 -19.47
CA GLU A 302 -7.14 59.96 -18.80
C GLU A 302 -6.40 59.76 -17.46
N GLY A 303 -5.33 58.96 -17.49
CA GLY A 303 -4.53 58.62 -16.33
C GLY A 303 -5.18 57.65 -15.35
N LEU A 304 -6.45 57.27 -15.49
CA LEU A 304 -7.14 56.39 -14.52
C LEU A 304 -7.30 54.95 -15.02
N PHE A 305 -7.21 54.00 -14.10
CA PHE A 305 -7.55 52.59 -14.34
C PHE A 305 -8.24 51.99 -13.12
N THR A 306 -8.97 50.90 -13.33
CA THR A 306 -9.74 50.21 -12.28
C THR A 306 -9.66 48.71 -12.51
N PHE A 307 -9.50 47.94 -11.43
CA PHE A 307 -9.41 46.48 -11.47
C PHE A 307 -9.99 45.85 -10.20
N GLU A 308 -10.28 44.55 -10.27
CA GLU A 308 -10.75 43.78 -9.11
C GLU A 308 -9.62 42.95 -8.51
N LEU A 309 -9.45 43.05 -7.20
CA LEU A 309 -8.48 42.28 -6.45
C LEU A 309 -9.19 41.24 -5.59
N TYR A 310 -8.84 39.96 -5.78
CA TYR A 310 -9.38 38.82 -5.03
C TYR A 310 -8.27 37.97 -4.41
N VAL A 311 -8.25 37.84 -3.08
CA VAL A 311 -7.22 37.05 -2.37
C VAL A 311 -7.82 35.71 -1.93
N PRO A 312 -7.60 34.58 -2.63
CA PRO A 312 -8.19 33.29 -2.26
C PRO A 312 -7.52 32.62 -1.04
N ILE A 313 -6.29 33.02 -0.72
CA ILE A 313 -5.41 32.36 0.26
C ILE A 313 -5.11 33.23 1.47
N TYR A 314 -4.81 32.61 2.61
CA TYR A 314 -4.44 33.31 3.84
C TYR A 314 -2.95 33.71 3.80
N VAL A 315 -2.67 34.90 3.27
CA VAL A 315 -1.33 35.52 3.26
C VAL A 315 -1.39 36.81 4.04
N THR A 316 -0.45 37.09 4.94
CA THR A 316 -0.46 38.33 5.78
C THR A 316 -0.07 39.58 5.00
N HIS A 317 0.78 39.42 3.99
CA HIS A 317 1.21 40.49 3.10
C HIS A 317 1.00 40.02 1.66
N LEU A 318 0.30 40.83 0.89
CA LEU A 318 0.11 40.64 -0.54
C LEU A 318 1.10 41.55 -1.27
N THR A 319 1.85 40.98 -2.20
CA THR A 319 2.62 41.77 -3.18
C THR A 319 1.76 41.96 -4.41
N VAL A 320 1.51 43.21 -4.80
CA VAL A 320 0.86 43.57 -6.05
C VAL A 320 1.90 44.26 -6.92
N ARG A 321 2.17 43.72 -8.10
CA ARG A 321 3.08 44.29 -9.11
C ARG A 321 2.23 44.90 -10.20
N ILE A 322 2.62 46.09 -10.65
CA ILE A 322 1.85 46.85 -11.61
C ILE A 322 2.79 47.43 -12.64
N PHE A 323 2.49 47.15 -13.89
CA PHE A 323 3.27 47.58 -15.02
C PHE A 323 2.40 48.37 -15.98
N TYR A 324 2.67 49.67 -16.08
CA TYR A 324 2.12 50.51 -17.13
C TYR A 324 2.96 50.34 -18.39
N THR A 325 2.31 49.96 -19.50
CA THR A 325 2.99 49.64 -20.75
C THR A 325 3.62 50.85 -21.43
N GLY A 326 3.22 52.08 -21.07
CA GLY A 326 3.60 53.28 -21.81
C GLY A 326 2.71 53.53 -23.03
N SER A 327 2.71 54.78 -23.49
CA SER A 327 2.13 55.23 -24.75
C SER A 327 2.86 56.52 -25.14
N PRO A 328 3.34 56.70 -26.39
CA PRO A 328 4.01 57.95 -26.75
C PRO A 328 3.15 59.18 -26.38
N PRO A 329 3.70 60.18 -25.67
CA PRO A 329 5.11 60.38 -25.34
C PRO A 329 5.57 59.86 -23.95
N TYR A 330 4.74 59.09 -23.26
CA TYR A 330 4.96 58.57 -21.90
C TYR A 330 5.72 57.24 -21.87
N LEU A 331 6.74 57.20 -21.01
CA LEU A 331 7.53 56.00 -20.76
C LEU A 331 6.72 54.97 -19.95
N PRO A 332 7.05 53.67 -20.09
CA PRO A 332 6.52 52.61 -19.22
C PRO A 332 6.86 52.89 -17.74
N ASN A 333 6.19 52.22 -16.81
CA ASN A 333 6.58 52.25 -15.39
C ASN A 333 6.23 50.92 -14.72
N PHE A 334 7.13 50.44 -13.86
CA PHE A 334 6.89 49.31 -12.98
C PHE A 334 6.89 49.74 -11.51
N THR A 335 5.83 49.40 -10.79
CA THR A 335 5.72 49.66 -9.35
C THR A 335 5.26 48.41 -8.61
N LYS A 336 5.83 48.20 -7.42
CA LYS A 336 5.49 47.10 -6.52
C LYS A 336 4.91 47.66 -5.24
N PHE A 337 3.72 47.17 -4.86
CA PHE A 337 3.06 47.51 -3.61
C PHE A 337 3.07 46.29 -2.68
N GLN A 338 3.37 46.52 -1.41
CA GLN A 338 3.22 45.51 -0.35
C GLN A 338 2.07 45.92 0.55
N VAL A 339 0.98 45.18 0.47
CA VAL A 339 -0.28 45.52 1.13
C VAL A 339 -0.58 44.52 2.23
N ARG A 340 -1.12 44.99 3.36
CA ARG A 340 -1.57 44.11 4.44
C ARG A 340 -2.93 43.52 4.09
N THR A 341 -3.13 42.26 4.42
CA THR A 341 -4.44 41.62 4.33
C THR A 341 -5.09 41.58 5.70
N ASP A 342 -6.40 41.37 5.75
CA ASP A 342 -7.12 41.07 6.97
C ASP A 342 -7.01 39.58 7.32
N VAL A 343 -5.77 39.13 7.57
CA VAL A 343 -5.48 37.78 8.06
C VAL A 343 -5.01 37.86 9.51
N ILE A 344 -5.69 37.10 10.38
CA ILE A 344 -5.25 36.86 11.75
C ILE A 344 -4.60 35.47 11.78
N VAL A 345 -3.28 35.43 12.03
CA VAL A 345 -2.57 34.16 12.12
C VAL A 345 -3.07 33.37 13.33
N THR A 346 -3.55 32.15 13.09
CA THR A 346 -4.04 31.28 14.17
C THR A 346 -2.87 30.80 15.02
N LYS A 347 -2.85 31.18 16.30
CA LYS A 347 -1.93 30.62 17.30
C LYS A 347 -2.52 29.32 17.82
N PHE A 348 -1.84 28.20 17.58
CA PHE A 348 -2.32 26.87 17.95
C PHE A 348 -1.22 26.07 18.66
N ASN A 349 -1.51 25.62 19.87
CA ASN A 349 -0.65 24.73 20.66
C ASN A 349 -1.48 23.54 21.13
N VAL A 350 -0.88 22.34 21.15
CA VAL A 350 -1.57 21.12 21.56
C VAL A 350 -0.60 20.14 22.22
N SER A 351 -1.10 19.35 23.16
CA SER A 351 -0.38 18.29 23.86
C SER A 351 -1.30 17.10 24.19
N LEU A 352 -0.69 15.94 24.48
CA LEU A 352 -1.36 14.69 24.84
C LEU A 352 -1.08 14.38 26.32
N ILE A 353 -2.12 14.13 27.12
CA ILE A 353 -2.00 13.94 28.58
C ILE A 353 -1.61 12.50 28.99
N ASN A 354 -2.04 11.48 28.24
CA ASN A 354 -1.84 10.08 28.65
C ASN A 354 -0.70 9.40 27.88
N ARG A 355 0.55 9.58 28.33
CA ARG A 355 1.73 8.94 27.70
C ARG A 355 2.18 7.64 28.38
N THR A 356 1.81 7.40 29.64
CA THR A 356 2.46 6.40 30.50
C THR A 356 1.54 5.31 31.05
N ALA A 357 0.22 5.38 30.80
CA ALA A 357 -0.74 4.38 31.26
C ALA A 357 -1.30 3.54 30.09
N PRO A 358 -1.75 2.29 30.35
CA PRO A 358 -2.50 1.52 29.37
C PRO A 358 -3.66 2.31 28.80
N ILE A 359 -3.86 2.25 27.48
CA ILE A 359 -4.84 3.12 26.83
C ILE A 359 -6.27 2.70 27.16
N THR A 360 -7.08 3.67 27.56
CA THR A 360 -8.49 3.51 27.96
C THR A 360 -9.45 3.75 26.79
N GLY A 361 -9.01 3.45 25.56
CA GLY A 361 -9.78 3.63 24.33
C GLY A 361 -9.96 5.07 23.84
N SER A 362 -9.33 6.04 24.51
CA SER A 362 -9.35 7.44 24.09
C SER A 362 -8.05 8.16 24.48
N LEU A 363 -7.74 9.24 23.77
CA LEU A 363 -6.68 10.17 24.09
C LEU A 363 -7.27 11.46 24.65
N ASP A 364 -6.78 11.88 25.81
CA ASP A 364 -7.07 13.20 26.36
C ASP A 364 -6.07 14.21 25.80
N ILE A 365 -6.61 15.24 25.18
CA ILE A 365 -5.87 16.22 24.39
C ILE A 365 -6.18 17.58 24.96
N VAL A 366 -5.14 18.35 25.29
CA VAL A 366 -5.28 19.73 25.74
C VAL A 366 -4.49 20.67 24.87
N GLY A 367 -4.92 21.91 24.79
CA GLY A 367 -4.25 22.88 23.96
C GLY A 367 -4.86 24.27 24.09
N SER A 368 -4.36 25.16 23.25
CA SER A 368 -4.87 26.52 23.12
C SER A 368 -5.00 26.89 21.65
N VAL A 369 -6.08 27.57 21.28
CA VAL A 369 -6.30 28.12 19.94
C VAL A 369 -6.75 29.57 20.04
N SER A 370 -6.23 30.44 19.17
CA SER A 370 -6.73 31.81 19.05
C SER A 370 -8.10 31.86 18.38
N GLY A 371 -8.97 32.73 18.87
CA GLY A 371 -10.35 32.90 18.38
C GLY A 371 -11.35 31.98 19.09
N ALA A 372 -12.64 32.26 18.87
CA ALA A 372 -13.75 31.48 19.42
C ALA A 372 -14.38 30.57 18.35
N ASN A 373 -15.03 29.49 18.79
CA ASN A 373 -15.77 28.55 17.95
C ASN A 373 -14.97 28.00 16.75
N ARG A 374 -13.69 27.69 16.98
CA ARG A 374 -12.78 27.15 15.98
C ARG A 374 -13.06 25.67 15.76
N THR A 375 -13.06 25.21 14.51
CA THR A 375 -13.18 23.79 14.19
C THR A 375 -11.81 23.12 14.20
N LEU A 376 -11.59 22.23 15.17
CA LEU A 376 -10.41 21.36 15.27
C LEU A 376 -10.74 19.97 14.72
N LEU A 377 -10.08 19.56 13.65
CA LEU A 377 -10.11 18.20 13.12
C LEU A 377 -8.91 17.43 13.67
N ILE A 378 -9.16 16.29 14.30
CA ILE A 378 -8.13 15.38 14.80
C ILE A 378 -8.19 14.11 13.95
N LYS A 379 -7.03 13.64 13.47
CA LYS A 379 -6.94 12.48 12.58
C LYS A 379 -5.81 11.54 12.99
N ILE A 380 -6.13 10.25 13.05
CA ILE A 380 -5.20 9.13 13.23
C ILE A 380 -5.55 8.09 12.16
N PHE A 381 -4.63 7.79 11.25
CA PHE A 381 -4.91 6.95 10.06
C PHE A 381 -6.14 7.46 9.26
N ASN A 382 -7.12 6.60 9.05
CA ASN A 382 -8.39 6.91 8.40
C ASN A 382 -9.49 7.28 9.40
N TYR A 383 -9.18 7.33 10.70
CA TYR A 383 -10.13 7.72 11.74
C TYR A 383 -9.99 9.21 12.05
N SER A 384 -11.08 9.97 11.94
CA SER A 384 -11.07 11.41 12.19
C SER A 384 -12.34 11.87 12.90
N ARG A 385 -12.20 12.93 13.71
CA ARG A 385 -13.30 13.58 14.44
C ARG A 385 -13.07 15.09 14.46
N SER A 386 -14.16 15.85 14.34
CA SER A 386 -14.15 17.30 14.50
C SER A 386 -14.67 17.71 15.88
N TYR A 387 -14.11 18.80 16.40
CA TYR A 387 -14.46 19.42 17.67
C TYR A 387 -14.57 20.93 17.48
N VAL A 388 -15.46 21.56 18.25
CA VAL A 388 -15.50 23.03 18.36
C VAL A 388 -14.71 23.41 19.61
N VAL A 389 -13.69 24.25 19.44
CA VAL A 389 -12.75 24.66 20.48
C VAL A 389 -12.58 26.17 20.50
N ALA A 390 -12.21 26.73 21.65
CA ALA A 390 -11.97 28.16 21.83
C ALA A 390 -10.98 28.37 22.98
N GLY A 391 -10.06 29.34 22.84
CA GLY A 391 -9.08 29.63 23.89
C GLY A 391 -8.33 28.38 24.32
N ASN A 392 -8.25 28.13 25.63
CA ASN A 392 -7.77 26.86 26.17
C ASN A 392 -8.86 25.79 26.08
N PHE A 393 -8.53 24.63 25.53
CA PHE A 393 -9.48 23.55 25.35
C PHE A 393 -8.96 22.22 25.89
N SER A 394 -9.89 21.32 26.21
CA SER A 394 -9.65 19.91 26.47
C SER A 394 -10.65 19.08 25.67
N VAL A 395 -10.18 18.10 24.92
CA VAL A 395 -11.01 17.21 24.10
C VAL A 395 -10.57 15.77 24.30
N ARG A 396 -11.55 14.86 24.26
CA ARG A 396 -11.32 13.43 24.37
C ARG A 396 -11.52 12.76 23.02
N PHE A 397 -10.43 12.30 22.42
CA PHE A 397 -10.43 11.69 21.10
C PHE A 397 -10.54 10.16 21.21
N PRO A 398 -11.62 9.52 20.72
CA PRO A 398 -11.73 8.07 20.74
C PRO A 398 -10.72 7.44 19.78
N LEU A 399 -10.09 6.36 20.20
CA LEU A 399 -9.10 5.64 19.41
C LEU A 399 -9.76 4.56 18.54
N PRO A 400 -9.16 4.20 17.39
CA PRO A 400 -9.57 3.03 16.63
C PRO A 400 -9.18 1.73 17.35
N TYR A 401 -9.90 0.64 17.08
CA TYR A 401 -9.76 -0.65 17.78
C TYR A 401 -8.56 -1.51 17.33
N ASN A 402 -7.88 -1.14 16.25
CA ASN A 402 -6.83 -1.95 15.60
C ASN A 402 -5.42 -1.42 15.83
N LEU A 403 -5.16 -0.87 17.02
CA LEU A 403 -3.84 -0.36 17.39
C LEU A 403 -2.90 -1.49 17.83
N SER A 404 -1.60 -1.25 17.69
CA SER A 404 -0.48 -2.05 18.16
C SER A 404 0.49 -1.15 18.92
N ASN A 405 1.49 -1.71 19.61
CA ASN A 405 2.47 -0.96 20.40
C ASN A 405 3.49 -0.15 19.56
N SER A 406 3.14 0.25 18.34
CA SER A 406 3.91 1.16 17.48
C SER A 406 3.56 2.62 17.74
N SER A 407 4.48 3.53 17.40
CA SER A 407 4.19 4.97 17.42
C SER A 407 3.29 5.37 16.25
N TYR A 408 2.32 6.23 16.49
CA TYR A 408 1.35 6.70 15.51
C TYR A 408 1.28 8.23 15.47
N PRO A 409 1.23 8.84 14.27
CA PRO A 409 1.01 10.26 14.13
C PRO A 409 -0.45 10.62 14.41
N VAL A 410 -0.66 11.58 15.32
CA VAL A 410 -1.93 12.28 15.55
C VAL A 410 -1.81 13.64 14.90
N ASN A 411 -2.57 13.83 13.82
CA ASN A 411 -2.60 15.09 13.10
C ASN A 411 -3.75 15.96 13.59
N PHE A 412 -3.44 17.22 13.86
CA PHE A 412 -4.37 18.24 14.31
C PHE A 412 -4.47 19.31 13.25
N TYR A 413 -5.69 19.65 12.84
CA TYR A 413 -5.95 20.70 11.87
C TYR A 413 -7.02 21.65 12.41
N VAL A 414 -6.63 22.88 12.72
CA VAL A 414 -7.58 23.96 12.95
C VAL A 414 -7.96 24.53 11.60
N LEU A 415 -9.24 24.41 11.24
CA LEU A 415 -9.75 24.91 9.98
C LEU A 415 -9.78 26.44 9.97
N SER A 416 -9.67 27.02 8.77
CA SER A 416 -9.85 28.45 8.56
C SER A 416 -11.30 28.87 8.84
N GLN A 417 -11.50 30.05 9.42
CA GLN A 417 -12.84 30.63 9.62
C GLN A 417 -12.71 32.15 9.75
N GLY A 418 -13.45 32.87 8.89
CA GLY A 418 -13.29 34.32 8.73
C GLY A 418 -11.86 34.71 8.37
N SER A 419 -11.37 35.77 9.00
CA SER A 419 -10.00 36.30 8.88
C SER A 419 -8.93 35.38 9.50
N TYR A 420 -9.30 34.40 10.32
CA TYR A 420 -8.31 33.52 10.97
C TYR A 420 -7.81 32.42 10.03
N SER A 421 -6.48 32.36 9.84
CA SER A 421 -5.80 31.37 9.01
C SER A 421 -5.98 29.93 9.53
N PRO A 422 -5.81 28.89 8.71
CA PRO A 422 -5.69 27.53 9.21
C PRO A 422 -4.39 27.36 10.01
N ALA A 423 -4.33 26.34 10.88
CA ALA A 423 -3.12 25.93 11.58
C ALA A 423 -3.08 24.41 11.73
N ASN A 424 -1.89 23.81 11.80
CA ASN A 424 -1.73 22.38 11.98
C ASN A 424 -0.65 22.05 13.02
N ALA A 425 -0.74 20.85 13.58
CA ALA A 425 0.31 20.27 14.39
C ALA A 425 0.26 18.74 14.25
N THR A 426 1.40 18.08 14.41
CA THR A 426 1.48 16.62 14.45
C THR A 426 2.19 16.22 15.73
N LEU A 427 1.51 15.42 16.54
CA LEU A 427 2.11 14.78 17.71
C LEU A 427 2.17 13.28 17.49
N TYR A 428 3.04 12.59 18.22
CA TYR A 428 3.12 11.15 18.18
C TYR A 428 2.58 10.55 19.48
N PHE A 429 1.76 9.52 19.34
CA PHE A 429 1.30 8.72 20.47
C PHE A 429 1.71 7.27 20.24
N ARG A 430 2.19 6.61 21.28
CA ARG A 430 2.46 5.17 21.27
C ARG A 430 1.53 4.56 22.31
N PRO A 431 0.56 3.73 21.91
CA PRO A 431 -0.28 3.06 22.87
C PRO A 431 0.55 2.04 23.65
N ILE A 432 0.23 1.93 24.94
CA ILE A 432 0.70 0.84 25.78
C ILE A 432 -0.46 -0.15 25.86
N LEU A 433 -0.40 -1.17 25.01
CA LEU A 433 -1.33 -2.30 25.03
C LEU A 433 -0.67 -3.47 25.76
N LEU A 434 -1.44 -4.08 26.65
CA LEU A 434 -1.05 -5.25 27.43
C LEU A 434 -1.07 -6.50 26.56
N SER A 435 -0.29 -7.50 26.98
CA SER A 435 -0.26 -8.79 26.30
C SER A 435 -1.44 -9.67 26.71
N THR A 436 -1.98 -10.38 25.72
CA THR A 436 -2.80 -11.57 25.97
C THR A 436 -1.99 -12.79 25.60
N ASN A 437 -2.20 -13.88 26.33
CA ASN A 437 -1.70 -15.21 26.01
C ASN A 437 -2.88 -16.11 25.65
N VAL A 438 -2.92 -16.52 24.39
CA VAL A 438 -3.89 -17.48 23.84
C VAL A 438 -3.25 -18.87 23.81
N SER A 439 -3.81 -19.79 24.59
CA SER A 439 -3.50 -21.21 24.51
C SER A 439 -4.71 -21.96 23.96
N THR A 440 -4.50 -22.92 23.07
CA THR A 440 -5.61 -23.59 22.39
C THR A 440 -5.41 -25.10 22.36
N THR A 441 -6.53 -25.81 22.36
CA THR A 441 -6.62 -27.25 22.24
C THR A 441 -7.41 -27.53 20.98
N ILE A 442 -6.70 -27.99 19.95
CA ILE A 442 -7.26 -28.39 18.67
C ILE A 442 -7.01 -29.89 18.53
N SER A 443 -8.06 -30.67 18.21
CA SER A 443 -7.89 -32.09 17.94
C SER A 443 -6.96 -32.31 16.75
N LYS A 444 -5.96 -33.18 16.92
CA LYS A 444 -5.03 -33.58 15.86
C LYS A 444 -5.75 -34.19 14.65
N TYR A 445 -6.91 -34.80 14.88
CA TYR A 445 -7.74 -35.44 13.85
C TYR A 445 -9.16 -34.88 13.89
N TRP A 446 -9.69 -34.53 12.73
CA TRP A 446 -11.09 -34.15 12.53
C TRP A 446 -11.80 -35.22 11.69
N VAL A 447 -12.58 -36.08 12.36
CA VAL A 447 -13.31 -37.17 11.71
C VAL A 447 -14.71 -36.68 11.30
N ILE A 448 -14.94 -36.51 10.01
CA ILE A 448 -16.27 -36.15 9.47
C ILE A 448 -17.19 -37.40 9.55
N PRO A 449 -18.48 -37.29 9.94
CA PRO A 449 -19.30 -36.08 10.05
C PRO A 449 -19.34 -35.44 11.45
N LEU A 450 -18.40 -35.75 12.35
CA LEU A 450 -18.40 -35.13 13.67
C LEU A 450 -17.95 -33.66 13.58
N PRO A 451 -18.53 -32.75 14.39
CA PRO A 451 -18.07 -31.37 14.46
C PRO A 451 -16.67 -31.30 15.08
N LEU A 452 -15.87 -30.31 14.67
CA LEU A 452 -14.60 -30.02 15.32
C LEU A 452 -14.85 -29.08 16.50
N VAL A 453 -14.45 -29.51 17.69
CA VAL A 453 -14.47 -28.65 18.88
C VAL A 453 -13.11 -27.99 19.01
N VAL A 454 -13.09 -26.66 19.01
CA VAL A 454 -11.90 -25.87 19.30
C VAL A 454 -12.15 -25.16 20.62
N SER A 455 -11.29 -25.43 21.60
CA SER A 455 -11.35 -24.81 22.93
C SER A 455 -10.00 -24.26 23.32
N GLY A 456 -9.96 -23.35 24.28
CA GLY A 456 -8.70 -22.79 24.75
C GLY A 456 -8.87 -21.87 25.94
N THR A 457 -7.73 -21.36 26.40
CA THR A 457 -7.64 -20.33 27.43
C THR A 457 -7.10 -19.04 26.82
N VAL A 458 -7.67 -17.92 27.22
CA VAL A 458 -7.09 -16.60 26.98
C VAL A 458 -6.86 -15.95 28.33
N SER A 459 -5.61 -15.60 28.60
CA SER A 459 -5.21 -14.87 29.80
C SER A 459 -4.65 -13.52 29.40
N GLY A 460 -4.79 -12.52 30.27
CA GLY A 460 -4.26 -11.17 30.08
C GLY A 460 -3.87 -10.57 31.43
N GLU A 461 -3.02 -9.56 31.41
CA GLU A 461 -2.57 -8.88 32.62
C GLU A 461 -3.69 -7.99 33.20
N ASN A 462 -3.99 -8.13 34.49
CA ASN A 462 -4.76 -7.21 35.34
C ASN A 462 -6.24 -6.91 35.00
N LEU A 463 -6.83 -7.41 33.89
CA LEU A 463 -8.26 -7.25 33.57
C LEU A 463 -8.91 -8.57 33.15
N SER A 464 -10.21 -8.71 33.45
CA SER A 464 -11.02 -9.83 32.98
C SER A 464 -11.33 -9.70 31.50
N LEU A 465 -11.08 -10.76 30.73
CA LEU A 465 -11.37 -10.84 29.29
C LEU A 465 -12.78 -11.39 29.00
N ASN A 466 -13.66 -11.45 30.01
CA ASN A 466 -15.00 -11.99 29.84
C ASN A 466 -15.83 -11.16 28.83
N GLY A 467 -16.50 -11.84 27.91
CA GLY A 467 -17.30 -11.22 26.84
C GLY A 467 -16.52 -10.82 25.59
N VAL A 468 -15.18 -10.93 25.58
CA VAL A 468 -14.37 -10.72 24.38
C VAL A 468 -14.67 -11.80 23.35
N LYS A 469 -14.80 -11.40 22.07
CA LYS A 469 -15.02 -12.33 20.97
C LYS A 469 -13.72 -13.01 20.55
N VAL A 470 -13.82 -14.29 20.21
CA VAL A 470 -12.75 -15.07 19.57
C VAL A 470 -13.22 -15.46 18.18
N PHE A 471 -12.41 -15.17 17.17
CA PHE A 471 -12.66 -15.52 15.78
C PHE A 471 -11.79 -16.72 15.41
N ILE A 472 -12.42 -17.78 14.94
CA ILE A 472 -11.76 -19.00 14.47
C ILE A 472 -11.98 -19.12 12.97
N PHE A 473 -10.88 -19.14 12.23
CA PHE A 473 -10.89 -19.26 10.77
C PHE A 473 -10.47 -20.66 10.37
N VAL A 474 -11.33 -21.36 9.64
CA VAL A 474 -11.07 -22.69 9.08
C VAL A 474 -11.23 -22.61 7.56
N GLY A 475 -10.11 -22.51 6.85
CA GLY A 475 -10.12 -22.15 5.43
C GLY A 475 -10.74 -20.77 5.25
N ASN A 476 -11.78 -20.67 4.41
CA ASN A 476 -12.46 -19.40 4.11
C ASN A 476 -13.65 -19.10 5.04
N GLN A 477 -13.93 -19.97 6.03
CA GLN A 477 -15.05 -19.81 6.94
C GLN A 477 -14.59 -19.23 8.27
N ARG A 478 -15.38 -18.28 8.80
CA ARG A 478 -15.18 -17.66 10.11
C ARG A 478 -16.27 -18.14 11.07
N PHE A 479 -15.83 -18.57 12.24
CA PHE A 479 -16.67 -18.94 13.37
C PHE A 479 -16.37 -18.02 14.56
N GLU A 480 -17.38 -17.75 15.37
CA GLU A 480 -17.25 -16.85 16.52
C GLU A 480 -17.54 -17.58 17.82
N GLY A 481 -16.79 -17.24 18.86
CA GLY A 481 -17.06 -17.60 20.24
C GLY A 481 -16.87 -16.40 21.15
N THR A 482 -17.27 -16.55 22.41
CA THR A 482 -17.06 -15.54 23.46
C THR A 482 -16.26 -16.14 24.60
N ILE A 483 -15.39 -15.33 25.20
CA ILE A 483 -14.58 -15.74 26.36
C ILE A 483 -15.45 -15.68 27.61
N THR A 484 -15.48 -16.78 28.36
CA THR A 484 -16.16 -16.93 29.65
C THR A 484 -15.19 -17.50 30.66
N ASN A 485 -14.92 -16.74 31.72
CA ASN A 485 -13.93 -17.03 32.75
C ASN A 485 -12.53 -17.37 32.20
N GLY A 486 -12.08 -16.62 31.18
CA GLY A 486 -10.80 -16.87 30.52
C GLY A 486 -10.77 -18.09 29.60
N HIS A 487 -11.89 -18.80 29.41
CA HIS A 487 -12.01 -19.94 28.51
C HIS A 487 -12.91 -19.64 27.32
N PHE A 488 -12.62 -20.24 26.17
CA PHE A 488 -13.53 -20.24 25.04
C PHE A 488 -13.74 -21.65 24.50
N ARG A 489 -14.91 -21.88 23.90
CA ARG A 489 -15.25 -23.12 23.21
C ARG A 489 -16.12 -22.80 22.01
N VAL A 490 -15.67 -23.22 20.83
CA VAL A 490 -16.38 -23.03 19.56
C VAL A 490 -16.55 -24.39 18.89
N ILE A 491 -17.76 -24.66 18.42
CA ILE A 491 -18.11 -25.90 17.73
C ILE A 491 -18.21 -25.58 16.24
N ILE A 492 -17.37 -26.23 15.45
CA ILE A 492 -17.25 -26.02 14.01
C ILE A 492 -17.98 -27.15 13.30
N PRO A 493 -18.98 -26.86 12.45
CA PRO A 493 -19.75 -27.88 11.75
C PRO A 493 -18.88 -28.66 10.74
N PRO A 494 -19.18 -29.96 10.51
CA PRO A 494 -18.43 -30.82 9.60
C PRO A 494 -18.47 -30.32 8.15
N LYS A 495 -17.32 -30.31 7.47
CA LYS A 495 -17.23 -29.98 6.03
C LYS A 495 -17.36 -31.22 5.15
N LEU A 496 -18.60 -31.68 4.95
CA LEU A 496 -18.92 -32.95 4.25
C LEU A 496 -18.27 -33.11 2.86
N THR A 497 -17.96 -32.01 2.17
CA THR A 497 -17.35 -32.01 0.83
C THR A 497 -15.84 -32.30 0.82
N THR A 498 -15.16 -32.21 1.98
CA THR A 498 -13.72 -32.47 2.07
C THR A 498 -13.49 -33.94 2.46
N LEU A 499 -12.76 -34.68 1.61
CA LEU A 499 -12.56 -36.12 1.78
C LEU A 499 -11.34 -36.46 2.65
N TYR A 500 -10.24 -35.73 2.49
CA TYR A 500 -9.01 -35.92 3.25
C TYR A 500 -8.07 -34.71 3.08
N GLY A 501 -7.29 -34.36 4.11
CA GLY A 501 -6.23 -33.35 3.99
C GLY A 501 -5.93 -32.58 5.27
N LYS A 502 -4.81 -31.85 5.30
CA LYS A 502 -4.44 -30.97 6.42
C LYS A 502 -5.21 -29.66 6.34
N GLN A 503 -5.83 -29.25 7.44
CA GLN A 503 -6.54 -27.98 7.58
C GLN A 503 -5.83 -27.11 8.61
N ILE A 504 -5.40 -25.91 8.18
CA ILE A 504 -4.85 -24.88 9.07
C ILE A 504 -6.02 -24.11 9.69
N ILE A 505 -5.90 -23.80 10.97
CA ILE A 505 -6.88 -23.09 11.78
C ILE A 505 -6.19 -21.89 12.41
N TYR A 506 -6.73 -20.69 12.15
CA TYR A 506 -6.26 -19.46 12.78
C TYR A 506 -7.25 -19.04 13.86
N ILE A 507 -6.74 -18.68 15.03
CA ILE A 507 -7.54 -18.21 16.16
C ILE A 507 -7.07 -16.81 16.50
N LYS A 508 -8.00 -15.84 16.48
CA LYS A 508 -7.73 -14.44 16.72
C LYS A 508 -8.68 -13.91 17.79
N THR A 509 -8.17 -13.19 18.78
CA THR A 509 -9.00 -12.46 19.74
C THR A 509 -9.39 -11.10 19.17
N ASP A 510 -10.61 -10.64 19.47
CA ASP A 510 -11.01 -9.26 19.19
C ASP A 510 -10.27 -8.33 20.18
N PRO A 511 -9.39 -7.42 19.71
CA PRO A 511 -8.64 -6.56 20.62
C PRO A 511 -9.59 -5.62 21.39
N GLN A 512 -9.54 -5.69 22.72
CA GLN A 512 -10.05 -4.61 23.55
C GLN A 512 -9.04 -3.46 23.56
N TYR A 513 -9.48 -2.24 23.87
CA TYR A 513 -8.61 -1.05 23.92
C TYR A 513 -7.36 -1.19 24.81
N TYR A 514 -7.36 -2.16 25.72
CA TYR A 514 -6.26 -2.47 26.63
C TYR A 514 -5.27 -3.53 26.10
N TYR A 515 -5.65 -4.33 25.11
CA TYR A 515 -4.92 -5.53 24.70
C TYR A 515 -4.65 -5.55 23.20
N TYR A 516 -3.45 -5.97 22.79
CA TYR A 516 -3.17 -6.17 21.37
C TYR A 516 -3.76 -7.49 20.86
N SER A 517 -4.09 -7.53 19.57
CA SER A 517 -4.59 -8.74 18.92
C SER A 517 -3.50 -9.81 18.83
N GLN A 518 -3.69 -10.96 19.46
CA GLN A 518 -2.84 -12.14 19.26
C GLN A 518 -3.49 -13.11 18.28
N THR A 519 -2.68 -13.70 17.41
CA THR A 519 -3.10 -14.77 16.50
C THR A 519 -2.37 -16.05 16.85
N TYR A 520 -3.12 -17.13 17.04
CA TYR A 520 -2.59 -18.49 17.17
C TYR A 520 -2.85 -19.26 15.88
N GLU A 521 -1.86 -20.02 15.42
CA GLU A 521 -1.99 -20.94 14.28
C GLU A 521 -1.90 -22.39 14.77
N GLY A 522 -2.89 -23.19 14.40
CA GLY A 522 -2.91 -24.63 14.64
C GLY A 522 -3.29 -25.41 13.39
N SER A 523 -3.19 -26.73 13.45
CA SER A 523 -3.61 -27.58 12.33
C SER A 523 -4.27 -28.88 12.78
N THR A 524 -5.18 -29.38 11.96
CA THR A 524 -5.88 -30.65 12.14
C THR A 524 -5.89 -31.45 10.83
N LEU A 525 -5.86 -32.78 10.91
CA LEU A 525 -5.99 -33.66 9.76
C LEU A 525 -7.47 -34.07 9.58
N ILE A 526 -8.05 -33.74 8.43
CA ILE A 526 -9.41 -34.13 8.06
C ILE A 526 -9.41 -35.58 7.57
N ILE A 527 -10.30 -36.40 8.15
CA ILE A 527 -10.56 -37.77 7.75
C ILE A 527 -12.07 -37.93 7.49
N ASN A 528 -12.46 -38.17 6.24
CA ASN A 528 -13.84 -38.44 5.88
C ASN A 528 -14.00 -39.91 5.46
N PRO A 529 -14.72 -40.74 6.23
CA PRO A 529 -14.95 -42.15 5.90
C PRO A 529 -15.63 -42.38 4.54
N LEU A 530 -16.31 -41.36 3.97
CA LEU A 530 -16.89 -41.45 2.63
C LEU A 530 -15.84 -41.76 1.55
N ILE A 531 -14.57 -41.40 1.75
CA ILE A 531 -13.50 -41.74 0.80
C ILE A 531 -13.39 -43.26 0.61
N TYR A 532 -13.58 -44.03 1.67
CA TYR A 532 -13.54 -45.48 1.61
C TYR A 532 -14.76 -46.04 0.87
N ILE A 533 -15.94 -45.43 1.06
CA ILE A 533 -17.14 -45.81 0.32
C ILE A 533 -16.95 -45.56 -1.18
N PHE A 534 -16.38 -44.43 -1.57
CA PHE A 534 -16.06 -44.14 -2.98
C PHE A 534 -15.06 -45.13 -3.56
N ILE A 535 -14.00 -45.48 -2.82
CA ILE A 535 -13.03 -46.49 -3.25
C ILE A 535 -13.73 -47.85 -3.46
N ILE A 536 -14.58 -48.27 -2.52
CA ILE A 536 -15.35 -49.53 -2.63
C ILE A 536 -16.27 -49.51 -3.84
N LEU A 537 -17.00 -48.41 -4.07
CA LEU A 537 -17.90 -48.25 -5.21
C LEU A 537 -17.16 -48.29 -6.55
N ILE A 538 -16.02 -47.62 -6.66
CA ILE A 538 -15.19 -47.63 -7.87
C ILE A 538 -14.61 -49.03 -8.11
N SER A 539 -14.04 -49.67 -7.08
CA SER A 539 -13.49 -51.02 -7.20
C SER A 539 -14.55 -52.05 -7.61
N SER A 540 -15.76 -51.96 -7.04
CA SER A 540 -16.88 -52.84 -7.39
C SER A 540 -17.42 -52.57 -8.81
N LEU A 541 -17.50 -51.31 -9.26
CA LEU A 541 -17.87 -50.94 -10.63
C LEU A 541 -16.87 -51.48 -11.66
N LEU A 542 -15.57 -51.37 -11.38
CA LEU A 542 -14.50 -51.91 -12.23
C LEU A 542 -14.61 -53.44 -12.32
N LEU A 543 -14.86 -54.12 -11.21
CA LEU A 543 -15.08 -55.57 -11.17
C LEU A 543 -16.34 -55.98 -11.95
N PHE A 544 -17.43 -55.22 -11.85
CA PHE A 544 -18.67 -55.50 -12.57
C PHE A 544 -18.51 -55.34 -14.09
N ARG A 545 -17.79 -54.31 -14.55
CA ARG A 545 -17.47 -54.12 -15.98
C ARG A 545 -16.61 -55.25 -16.53
N ALA A 546 -15.59 -55.68 -15.78
CA ALA A 546 -14.76 -56.82 -16.17
C ALA A 546 -15.58 -58.12 -16.34
N LYS A 547 -16.62 -58.31 -15.50
CA LYS A 547 -17.52 -59.46 -15.58
C LYS A 547 -18.46 -59.39 -16.79
N LYS A 548 -18.94 -58.19 -17.14
CA LYS A 548 -19.81 -57.97 -18.31
C LYS A 548 -19.07 -58.20 -19.63
N ASN A 549 -17.83 -57.72 -19.76
CA ASN A 549 -16.99 -58.00 -20.93
C ASN A 549 -16.77 -59.51 -21.12
N LYS A 550 -16.65 -60.29 -20.03
CA LYS A 550 -16.53 -61.75 -20.08
C LYS A 550 -17.82 -62.46 -20.55
N SER A 551 -18.99 -61.90 -20.24
CA SER A 551 -20.28 -62.36 -20.75
C SER A 551 -20.39 -62.10 -22.25
N ASP A 552 -19.98 -60.91 -22.67
CA ASP A 552 -20.12 -60.47 -24.07
C ASP A 552 -19.10 -61.17 -24.98
N GLU A 553 -17.86 -61.41 -24.50
CA GLU A 553 -16.87 -62.27 -25.19
C GLU A 553 -17.34 -63.72 -25.33
N ARG A 554 -18.01 -64.27 -24.30
CA ARG A 554 -18.58 -65.64 -24.36
C ARG A 554 -19.74 -65.73 -25.35
N LYS A 555 -20.64 -64.75 -25.36
CA LYS A 555 -21.73 -64.69 -26.35
C LYS A 555 -21.20 -64.51 -27.78
N SER A 556 -20.14 -63.73 -27.99
CA SER A 556 -19.53 -63.61 -29.32
C SER A 556 -18.82 -64.89 -29.76
N SER A 557 -18.24 -65.67 -28.84
CA SER A 557 -17.61 -66.95 -29.18
C SER A 557 -18.63 -68.06 -29.46
N GLU A 558 -19.76 -68.11 -28.73
CA GLU A 558 -20.88 -69.02 -29.04
C GLU A 558 -21.56 -68.69 -30.38
N LEU A 559 -21.65 -67.42 -30.78
CA LEU A 559 -22.17 -67.00 -32.10
C LEU A 559 -21.24 -67.39 -33.26
N ILE A 560 -19.93 -67.47 -33.02
CA ILE A 560 -18.93 -67.91 -34.01
C ILE A 560 -18.95 -69.44 -34.13
N GLU A 561 -19.01 -70.18 -33.02
CA GLU A 561 -19.17 -71.65 -33.04
C GLU A 561 -20.51 -72.08 -33.67
N GLY A 562 -21.60 -71.37 -33.38
CA GLY A 562 -22.92 -71.64 -33.99
C GLY A 562 -22.98 -71.42 -35.51
N LYS A 563 -22.18 -70.49 -36.05
CA LYS A 563 -22.04 -70.29 -37.52
C LYS A 563 -21.14 -71.34 -38.16
N ILE A 564 -20.10 -71.81 -37.48
CA ILE A 564 -19.18 -72.84 -37.99
C ILE A 564 -19.86 -74.22 -38.02
N VAL A 565 -20.77 -74.51 -37.07
CA VAL A 565 -21.54 -75.78 -37.08
C VAL A 565 -22.61 -75.80 -38.17
N ARG A 566 -23.23 -74.67 -38.53
CA ARG A 566 -24.17 -74.62 -39.66
C ARG A 566 -23.50 -74.63 -41.04
N GLY A 567 -22.27 -74.14 -41.16
CA GLY A 567 -21.51 -74.20 -42.42
C GLY A 567 -20.92 -75.58 -42.75
N ARG A 568 -21.07 -76.58 -41.87
CA ARG A 568 -20.52 -77.94 -42.04
C ARG A 568 -21.56 -79.03 -42.25
N VAL A 569 -22.84 -78.66 -42.38
CA VAL A 569 -23.97 -79.59 -42.62
C VAL A 569 -24.58 -79.41 -44.02
N ASP A 570 -24.15 -78.40 -44.79
CA ASP A 570 -24.58 -78.17 -46.18
C ASP A 570 -23.38 -78.16 -47.18
N GLU A 571 -22.43 -79.10 -47.02
CA GLU A 571 -21.46 -79.52 -48.06
C GLU A 571 -21.48 -81.04 -48.25
#